data_AF-A0A0F7ZXD5-F1
#
_entry.id   AF-A0A0F7ZXD5-F1
#
_cell.length_a   1.000
_cell.length_b   1.000
_cell.length_c   1.000
_cell.angle_alpha   90.00
_cell.angle_beta   90.00
_cell.angle_gamma   90.00
#
_symmetry.space_group_name_H-M   'P 1'
#
loop_
_entity.id
_entity.type
_entity.pdbx_description
1 polymer ?
#
loop_
_entity_poly.entity_id
_entity_poly.type
_entity_poly.pdbx_seq_one_letter_code
_entity_poly.pdbx_strand_id
1 'polypeptide(L)'
;MAYSETCNWPTVQTFVAWVNSESVRDIPVPRFSSYVLAKGAQANRTELEEIAKHHLIPFSDSPDSRITPCYGEEELFVSERRSQSYKNNSTEAVQMFASLLHKQWVCEEPTIPDGREIRTYINISAAMDHVQEAWSLWYRNFQFRNYILMIYQSLKDLGVRSISVPSFKARIPSPRAGPTPSVTTDRHLFEGPAPELVDFQDATVQLIHRESLTRSSHKDVANIVERLRQKAASESERRYAQDLDESIQALEKLEPAAIIKPPPDKSLESFLQEHFDQCQSHLGKVFKSLIGAARNGKSTIEPELLIAPRISPKFFLRQLSRKRWDLLPRAWRGAIVSYSVALTGVQRAKRMLAFVGGEDKRAFLRELVRL
;
A
#
# COMPACT_ATOMS: atom_id res chain seq x y z
N MET A 1 10.63 10.30 2.29
CA MET A 1 11.16 10.94 3.51
C MET A 1 12.66 10.76 3.64
N ALA A 2 13.21 9.55 3.84
CA ALA A 2 14.64 9.32 4.08
C ALA A 2 15.62 9.70 2.94
N TYR A 3 15.13 9.87 1.70
CA TYR A 3 15.93 10.19 0.51
C TYR A 3 15.76 11.65 0.03
N SER A 4 15.16 12.52 0.85
CA SER A 4 15.05 13.96 0.57
C SER A 4 16.27 14.69 1.13
N GLU A 5 16.78 15.70 0.42
CA GLU A 5 17.84 16.58 0.94
C GLU A 5 17.40 17.34 2.20
N THR A 6 16.09 17.59 2.33
CA THR A 6 15.46 18.23 3.50
C THR A 6 14.99 17.24 4.57
N CYS A 7 15.51 16.00 4.56
CA CYS A 7 15.03 14.96 5.46
C CYS A 7 15.32 15.29 6.94
N ASN A 8 14.26 15.29 7.76
CA ASN A 8 14.37 15.33 9.21
C ASN A 8 14.74 13.94 9.74
N TRP A 9 16.05 13.70 9.88
CA TRP A 9 16.61 12.45 10.40
C TRP A 9 16.08 12.05 11.79
N PRO A 10 15.94 12.96 12.77
CA PRO A 10 15.26 12.67 14.03
C PRO A 10 13.89 12.02 13.82
N THR A 11 13.05 12.57 12.93
CA THR A 11 11.72 11.99 12.65
C THR A 11 11.81 10.58 12.07
N VAL A 12 12.75 10.33 11.15
CA VAL A 12 12.97 8.98 10.60
C VAL A 12 13.43 8.01 11.68
N GLN A 13 14.37 8.43 12.53
CA GLN A 13 14.86 7.62 13.65
C GLN A 13 13.74 7.32 14.66
N THR A 14 12.85 8.28 14.94
CA THR A 14 11.66 8.07 15.76
C THR A 14 10.74 7.01 15.17
N PHE A 15 10.46 7.04 13.85
CA PHE A 15 9.65 6.00 13.21
C PHE A 15 10.32 4.63 13.24
N VAL A 16 11.64 4.57 13.05
CA VAL A 16 12.39 3.31 13.15
C VAL A 16 12.35 2.78 14.58
N ALA A 17 12.55 3.62 15.59
CA ALA A 17 12.46 3.24 16.99
C ALA A 17 11.05 2.73 17.35
N TRP A 18 10.02 3.39 16.83
CA TRP A 18 8.62 2.99 17.01
C TRP A 18 8.35 1.58 16.44
N VAL A 19 8.75 1.31 15.19
CA VAL A 19 8.53 0.00 14.56
C VAL A 19 9.28 -1.14 15.26
N ASN A 20 10.44 -0.85 15.85
CA ASN A 20 11.31 -1.87 16.45
C ASN A 20 11.14 -2.00 17.98
N SER A 21 10.29 -1.19 18.62
CA SER A 21 10.06 -1.26 20.07
C SER A 21 8.72 -1.91 20.39
N GLU A 22 8.76 -3.03 21.11
CA GLU A 22 7.56 -3.71 21.61
C GLU A 22 6.73 -2.80 22.55
N SER A 23 7.40 -2.03 23.42
CA SER A 23 6.73 -1.11 24.35
C SER A 23 5.89 -0.02 23.68
N VAL A 24 6.26 0.38 22.45
CA VAL A 24 5.54 1.39 21.68
C VAL A 24 4.49 0.73 20.76
N ARG A 25 4.72 -0.52 20.36
CA ARG A 25 3.79 -1.30 19.54
C ARG A 25 2.52 -1.70 20.31
N ASP A 26 2.64 -1.91 21.61
CA ASP A 26 1.52 -2.31 22.48
C ASP A 26 0.62 -1.13 22.88
N ILE A 27 0.99 0.11 22.52
CA ILE A 27 0.16 1.29 22.80
C ILE A 27 -1.10 1.21 21.91
N PRO A 28 -2.30 1.19 22.51
CA PRO A 28 -3.54 1.08 21.75
C PRO A 28 -3.73 2.31 20.86
N VAL A 29 -4.02 2.07 19.59
CA VAL A 29 -4.39 3.13 18.64
C VAL A 29 -5.73 3.72 19.09
N PRO A 30 -5.88 5.06 19.12
CA PRO A 30 -7.14 5.64 19.54
C PRO A 30 -8.27 5.26 18.58
N ARG A 31 -9.47 5.06 19.12
CA ARG A 31 -10.66 4.55 18.41
C ARG A 31 -11.15 5.40 17.23
N PHE A 32 -10.71 6.65 17.12
CA PHE A 32 -11.23 7.61 16.14
C PHE A 32 -10.38 7.63 14.86
N SER A 33 -11.03 7.68 13.71
CA SER A 33 -10.38 7.69 12.39
C SER A 33 -10.06 9.10 11.86
N SER A 34 -10.58 10.15 12.48
CA SER A 34 -10.37 11.55 12.07
C SER A 34 -10.28 12.51 13.26
N TYR A 35 -9.46 13.55 13.10
CA TYR A 35 -9.16 14.56 14.13
C TYR A 35 -9.09 15.94 13.49
N VAL A 36 -9.64 16.95 14.17
CA VAL A 36 -9.63 18.35 13.70
C VAL A 36 -8.69 19.16 14.59
N LEU A 37 -7.38 18.98 14.40
CA LEU A 37 -6.35 19.51 15.32
C LEU A 37 -6.40 21.03 15.52
N ALA A 38 -6.90 21.78 14.53
CA ALA A 38 -7.08 23.23 14.62
C ALA A 38 -8.03 23.67 15.74
N LYS A 39 -8.94 22.80 16.18
CA LYS A 39 -9.86 23.07 17.31
C LYS A 39 -9.18 22.97 18.69
N GLY A 40 -7.95 22.47 18.76
CA GLY A 40 -7.25 22.27 20.03
C GLY A 40 -7.74 21.04 20.80
N ALA A 41 -7.08 20.75 21.93
CA ALA A 41 -7.28 19.54 22.75
C ALA A 41 -7.82 19.87 24.15
N GLN A 42 -8.44 21.03 24.33
CA GLN A 42 -9.04 21.49 25.58
C GLN A 42 -10.35 22.19 25.28
N ALA A 43 -11.33 22.09 26.19
CA ALA A 43 -12.57 22.81 26.05
C ALA A 43 -12.32 24.33 26.01
N ASN A 44 -12.78 25.00 24.95
CA ASN A 44 -12.57 26.43 24.79
C ASN A 44 -13.71 27.20 25.45
N ARG A 45 -13.41 27.88 26.56
CA ARG A 45 -14.38 28.69 27.30
C ARG A 45 -15.02 29.78 26.44
N THR A 46 -14.25 30.47 25.60
CA THR A 46 -14.79 31.52 24.73
C THR A 46 -15.77 30.95 23.72
N GLU A 47 -15.48 29.77 23.15
CA GLU A 47 -16.40 29.11 22.21
C GLU A 47 -17.69 28.66 22.91
N LEU A 48 -17.61 28.19 24.16
CA LEU A 48 -18.80 27.89 24.98
C LEU A 48 -19.64 29.14 25.27
N GLU A 49 -19.01 30.29 25.55
CA GLU A 49 -19.70 31.56 25.75
C GLU A 49 -20.40 32.04 24.47
N GLU A 50 -19.76 31.88 23.31
CA GLU A 50 -20.37 32.23 22.01
C GLU A 50 -21.55 31.31 21.66
N ILE A 51 -21.45 30.00 21.93
CA ILE A 51 -22.57 29.07 21.76
C ILE A 51 -23.75 29.50 22.65
N ALA A 52 -23.50 29.84 23.91
CA ALA A 52 -24.53 30.30 24.83
C ALA A 52 -25.19 31.61 24.38
N LYS A 53 -24.40 32.58 23.89
CA LYS A 53 -24.91 33.85 23.34
C LYS A 53 -25.81 33.63 22.13
N HIS A 54 -25.45 32.69 21.26
CA HIS A 54 -26.23 32.37 20.07
C HIS A 54 -27.61 31.79 20.40
N HIS A 55 -27.72 31.14 21.55
CA HIS A 55 -28.94 30.47 22.03
C HIS A 55 -29.62 31.21 23.20
N LEU A 56 -29.41 32.52 23.31
CA LEU A 56 -30.14 33.34 24.28
C LEU A 56 -31.63 33.39 23.97
N ILE A 57 -32.44 33.35 25.02
CA ILE A 57 -33.88 33.58 24.94
C ILE A 57 -34.11 35.05 24.61
N PRO A 58 -34.96 35.40 23.62
CA PRO A 58 -35.22 36.78 23.24
C PRO A 58 -35.73 37.63 24.41
N PHE A 59 -35.39 38.93 24.41
CA PHE A 59 -35.82 39.87 25.45
C PHE A 59 -37.34 39.84 25.70
N SER A 60 -38.16 39.74 24.65
CA SER A 60 -39.62 39.67 24.75
C SER A 60 -40.14 38.50 25.58
N ASP A 61 -39.38 37.41 25.63
CA ASP A 61 -39.74 36.18 26.34
C ASP A 61 -39.05 36.08 27.70
N SER A 62 -38.16 37.02 28.03
CA SER A 62 -37.43 37.06 29.30
C SER A 62 -38.32 37.62 30.42
N PRO A 63 -38.04 37.26 31.70
CA PRO A 63 -38.74 37.85 32.83
C PRO A 63 -38.48 39.37 32.96
N ASP A 64 -37.34 39.86 32.47
CA ASP A 64 -36.97 41.29 32.56
C ASP A 64 -37.91 42.19 31.75
N SER A 65 -38.43 41.71 30.62
CA SER A 65 -39.43 42.46 29.84
C SER A 65 -40.70 42.76 30.63
N ARG A 66 -40.97 41.97 31.68
CA ARG A 66 -42.17 42.03 32.52
C ARG A 66 -41.94 42.74 33.85
N ILE A 67 -40.76 43.32 34.09
CA ILE A 67 -40.47 44.05 35.34
C ILE A 67 -41.41 45.26 35.46
N THR A 68 -42.13 45.36 36.56
CA THR A 68 -43.10 46.45 36.80
C THR A 68 -42.42 47.83 36.86
N PRO A 69 -43.05 48.88 36.30
CA PRO A 69 -42.60 50.26 36.50
C PRO A 69 -42.61 50.68 37.98
N CYS A 70 -41.66 51.53 38.36
CA CYS A 70 -41.67 52.21 39.66
C CYS A 70 -42.70 53.35 39.66
N TYR A 71 -43.14 53.76 40.86
CA TYR A 71 -44.10 54.87 41.00
C TYR A 71 -43.48 56.17 40.46
N GLY A 72 -44.12 56.76 39.45
CA GLY A 72 -43.66 58.00 38.80
C GLY A 72 -42.50 57.83 37.80
N GLU A 73 -42.13 56.60 37.42
CA GLU A 73 -41.06 56.34 36.43
C GLU A 73 -41.55 56.63 35.01
N GLU A 74 -40.79 57.40 34.23
CA GLU A 74 -41.10 57.64 32.81
C GLU A 74 -40.84 56.37 31.98
N GLU A 75 -41.63 56.18 30.92
CA GLU A 75 -41.58 54.98 30.08
C GLU A 75 -40.18 54.71 29.49
N LEU A 76 -39.44 55.77 29.13
CA LEU A 76 -38.06 55.65 28.66
C LEU A 76 -37.14 55.01 29.71
N PHE A 77 -37.23 55.44 30.97
CA PHE A 77 -36.42 54.89 32.06
C PHE A 77 -36.83 53.45 32.41
N VAL A 78 -38.13 53.12 32.34
CA VAL A 78 -38.61 51.73 32.48
C VAL A 78 -37.96 50.83 31.42
N SER A 79 -38.00 51.27 30.16
CA SER A 79 -37.44 50.51 29.04
C SER A 79 -35.93 50.32 29.17
N GLU A 80 -35.20 51.39 29.52
CA GLU A 80 -33.76 51.34 29.73
C GLU A 80 -33.39 50.38 30.87
N ARG A 81 -34.10 50.46 32.00
CA ARG A 81 -33.89 49.57 33.16
C ARG A 81 -34.15 48.11 32.83
N ARG A 82 -35.23 47.80 32.09
CA ARG A 82 -35.54 46.42 31.64
C ARG A 82 -34.46 45.88 30.71
N SER A 83 -34.04 46.68 29.73
CA SER A 83 -32.97 46.31 28.79
C SER A 83 -31.65 46.06 29.51
N GLN A 84 -31.29 46.91 30.46
CA GLN A 84 -30.06 46.76 31.25
C GLN A 84 -30.12 45.54 32.17
N SER A 85 -31.26 45.28 32.80
CA SER A 85 -31.49 44.07 33.61
C SER A 85 -31.28 42.81 32.77
N TYR A 86 -31.94 42.73 31.60
CA TYR A 86 -31.78 41.61 30.69
C TYR A 86 -30.31 41.41 30.30
N LYS A 87 -29.62 42.47 29.87
CA LYS A 87 -28.22 42.40 29.44
C LYS A 87 -27.30 41.89 30.55
N ASN A 88 -27.50 42.35 31.79
CA ASN A 88 -26.69 41.92 32.93
C ASN A 88 -26.94 40.44 33.25
N ASN A 89 -28.21 40.06 33.41
CA ASN A 89 -28.59 38.72 33.80
C ASN A 89 -28.27 37.68 32.72
N SER A 90 -28.46 38.02 31.43
CA SER A 90 -28.11 37.16 30.31
C SER A 90 -26.60 36.95 30.21
N THR A 91 -25.80 38.00 30.47
CA THR A 91 -24.34 37.91 30.48
C THR A 91 -23.86 37.01 31.61
N GLU A 92 -24.43 37.17 32.81
CA GLU A 92 -24.12 36.30 33.95
C GLU A 92 -24.49 34.84 33.67
N ALA A 93 -25.67 34.59 33.10
CA ALA A 93 -26.11 33.25 32.71
C ALA A 93 -25.16 32.60 31.69
N VAL A 94 -24.70 33.35 30.68
CA VAL A 94 -23.70 32.89 29.69
C VAL A 94 -22.38 32.51 30.37
N GLN A 95 -21.87 33.37 31.24
CA GLN A 95 -20.61 33.11 31.96
C GLN A 95 -20.74 31.90 32.88
N MET A 96 -21.88 31.75 33.56
CA MET A 96 -22.15 30.62 34.44
C MET A 96 -22.24 29.32 33.65
N PHE A 97 -22.99 29.31 32.55
CA PHE A 97 -23.10 28.16 31.64
C PHE A 97 -21.73 27.69 31.14
N ALA A 98 -20.94 28.60 30.58
CA ALA A 98 -19.60 28.27 30.08
C ALA A 98 -18.67 27.82 31.20
N SER A 99 -18.73 28.45 32.38
CA SER A 99 -17.90 28.07 33.53
C SER A 99 -18.24 26.68 34.07
N LEU A 100 -19.53 26.35 34.18
CA LEU A 100 -19.97 25.03 34.67
C LEU A 100 -19.60 23.92 33.70
N LEU A 101 -19.77 24.13 32.39
CA LEU A 101 -19.33 23.18 31.37
C LEU A 101 -17.81 23.02 31.39
N HIS A 102 -17.05 24.13 31.37
CA HIS A 102 -15.59 24.07 31.35
C HIS A 102 -15.01 23.32 32.56
N LYS A 103 -15.65 23.40 33.74
CA LYS A 103 -15.25 22.64 34.93
C LYS A 103 -15.42 21.12 34.80
N GLN A 104 -16.30 20.65 33.92
CA GLN A 104 -16.50 19.22 33.69
C GLN A 104 -15.38 18.60 32.84
N TRP A 105 -14.55 19.43 32.20
CA TRP A 105 -13.42 18.97 31.43
C TRP A 105 -12.40 18.26 32.35
N VAL A 106 -11.99 17.00 32.13
CA VAL A 106 -12.13 16.20 30.90
C VAL A 106 -13.14 15.05 31.07
N CYS A 107 -14.20 15.04 30.25
CA CYS A 107 -15.11 13.92 30.07
C CYS A 107 -15.48 13.74 28.59
N GLU A 108 -15.96 12.55 28.21
CA GLU A 108 -16.38 12.28 26.82
C GLU A 108 -17.64 13.03 26.44
N GLU A 109 -18.63 13.02 27.33
CA GLU A 109 -19.91 13.71 27.16
C GLU A 109 -20.13 14.64 28.35
N PRO A 110 -20.35 15.95 28.11
CA PRO A 110 -20.66 16.89 29.17
C PRO A 110 -22.10 16.69 29.66
N THR A 111 -22.31 16.87 30.95
CA THR A 111 -23.65 16.89 31.54
C THR A 111 -24.25 18.29 31.46
N ILE A 112 -25.57 18.35 31.34
CA ILE A 112 -26.31 19.61 31.27
C ILE A 112 -26.08 20.40 32.57
N PRO A 113 -25.62 21.65 32.50
CA PRO A 113 -25.46 22.49 33.68
C PRO A 113 -26.79 22.67 34.41
N ASP A 114 -26.78 22.45 35.72
CA ASP A 114 -27.92 22.79 36.57
C ASP A 114 -27.85 24.26 36.99
N GLY A 115 -29.01 24.92 37.02
CA GLY A 115 -29.09 26.36 37.24
C GLY A 115 -30.39 26.94 36.71
N ARG A 116 -31.20 27.52 37.60
CA ARG A 116 -32.45 28.17 37.22
C ARG A 116 -32.16 29.41 36.37
N GLU A 117 -31.12 30.14 36.72
CA GLU A 117 -30.63 31.35 36.06
C GLU A 117 -30.28 31.03 34.61
N ILE A 118 -29.54 29.94 34.37
CA ILE A 118 -29.20 29.48 33.01
C ILE A 118 -30.45 29.15 32.21
N ARG A 119 -31.38 28.36 32.77
CA ARG A 119 -32.64 27.96 32.12
C ARG A 119 -33.54 29.14 31.78
N THR A 120 -33.42 30.23 32.54
CA THR A 120 -34.25 31.43 32.38
C THR A 120 -33.79 32.27 31.17
N TYR A 121 -32.50 32.24 30.83
CA TYR A 121 -31.92 33.12 29.81
C TYR A 121 -31.38 32.39 28.58
N ILE A 122 -31.13 31.07 28.65
CA ILE A 122 -30.53 30.30 27.57
C ILE A 122 -31.44 29.12 27.21
N ASN A 123 -31.65 28.92 25.92
CA ASN A 123 -32.27 27.70 25.40
C ASN A 123 -31.29 26.52 25.56
N ILE A 124 -31.38 25.85 26.71
CA ILE A 124 -30.41 24.80 27.10
C ILE A 124 -30.37 23.64 26.10
N SER A 125 -31.50 23.19 25.57
CA SER A 125 -31.50 22.06 24.64
C SER A 125 -30.71 22.39 23.37
N ALA A 126 -31.02 23.51 22.73
CA ALA A 126 -30.33 23.92 21.50
C ALA A 126 -28.85 24.28 21.75
N ALA A 127 -28.55 24.91 22.89
CA ALA A 127 -27.18 25.19 23.29
C ALA A 127 -26.37 23.91 23.52
N MET A 128 -26.95 22.91 24.21
CA MET A 128 -26.26 21.65 24.50
C MET A 128 -26.01 20.80 23.25
N ASP A 129 -26.87 20.84 22.25
CA ASP A 129 -26.63 20.17 20.96
C ASP A 129 -25.36 20.73 20.29
N HIS A 130 -25.23 22.05 20.19
CA HIS A 130 -24.01 22.69 19.66
C HIS A 130 -22.77 22.46 20.56
N VAL A 131 -22.95 22.44 21.88
CA VAL A 131 -21.84 22.12 22.80
C VAL A 131 -21.36 20.70 22.57
N GLN A 132 -22.25 19.71 22.43
CA GLN A 132 -21.87 18.31 22.21
C GLN A 132 -21.04 18.15 20.93
N GLU A 133 -21.42 18.83 19.85
CA GLU A 133 -20.65 18.84 18.60
C GLU A 133 -19.22 19.34 18.81
N ALA A 134 -19.07 20.54 19.39
CA ALA A 134 -17.76 21.13 19.67
C ALA A 134 -16.94 20.30 20.68
N TRP A 135 -17.60 19.80 21.73
CA TRP A 135 -17.00 18.99 22.79
C TRP A 135 -16.41 17.69 22.25
N SER A 136 -17.13 17.03 21.34
CA SER A 136 -16.66 15.79 20.70
C SER A 136 -15.34 16.01 19.96
N LEU A 137 -15.16 17.17 19.32
CA LEU A 137 -13.92 17.51 18.60
C LEU A 137 -12.76 17.73 19.57
N TRP A 138 -12.96 18.49 20.64
CA TRP A 138 -11.94 18.69 21.67
C TRP A 138 -11.55 17.38 22.33
N TYR A 139 -12.52 16.52 22.65
CA TYR A 139 -12.28 15.23 23.30
C TYR A 139 -11.49 14.27 22.40
N ARG A 140 -11.83 14.19 21.10
CA ARG A 140 -11.05 13.41 20.13
C ARG A 140 -9.60 13.90 20.05
N ASN A 141 -9.40 15.21 19.99
CA ASN A 141 -8.06 15.80 19.96
C ASN A 141 -7.29 15.57 21.27
N PHE A 142 -7.96 15.59 22.41
CA PHE A 142 -7.38 15.24 23.71
C PHE A 142 -6.90 13.79 23.75
N GLN A 143 -7.72 12.85 23.28
CA GLN A 143 -7.35 11.43 23.17
C GLN A 143 -6.14 11.25 22.24
N PHE A 144 -6.13 11.94 21.09
CA PHE A 144 -4.98 11.92 20.18
C PHE A 144 -3.71 12.48 20.84
N ARG A 145 -3.81 13.61 21.55
CA ARG A 145 -2.68 14.18 22.28
C ARG A 145 -2.14 13.21 23.33
N ASN A 146 -3.01 12.56 24.10
CA ASN A 146 -2.58 11.57 25.09
C ASN A 146 -1.89 10.38 24.45
N TYR A 147 -2.40 9.88 23.33
CA TYR A 147 -1.75 8.82 22.57
C TYR A 147 -0.33 9.19 22.12
N ILE A 148 -0.14 10.39 21.57
CA ILE A 148 1.20 10.88 21.20
C ILE A 148 2.10 11.02 22.43
N LEU A 149 1.56 11.47 23.57
CA LEU A 149 2.31 11.56 24.82
C LEU A 149 2.73 10.18 25.35
N MET A 150 1.87 9.16 25.24
CA MET A 150 2.22 7.78 25.60
C MET A 150 3.37 7.29 24.73
N ILE A 151 3.31 7.49 23.41
CA ILE A 151 4.41 7.13 22.49
C ILE A 151 5.70 7.84 22.91
N TYR A 152 5.63 9.15 23.17
CA TYR A 152 6.77 9.94 23.59
C TYR A 152 7.39 9.41 24.89
N GLN A 153 6.58 9.08 25.90
CA GLN A 153 7.05 8.52 27.17
C GLN A 153 7.72 7.15 26.95
N SER A 154 7.07 6.24 26.21
CA SER A 154 7.63 4.92 25.92
C SER A 154 8.93 4.99 25.13
N LEU A 155 9.08 5.97 24.22
CA LEU A 155 10.33 6.21 23.50
C LEU A 155 11.42 6.81 24.39
N LYS A 156 11.05 7.70 25.30
CA LYS A 156 11.99 8.31 26.26
C LYS A 156 12.58 7.27 27.21
N ASP A 157 11.79 6.26 27.57
CA ASP A 157 12.22 5.17 28.46
C ASP A 157 13.11 4.13 27.75
N LEU A 158 13.29 4.22 26.42
CA LEU A 158 14.22 3.36 25.70
C LEU A 158 15.66 3.72 26.07
N GLY A 159 16.36 2.75 26.67
CA GLY A 159 17.77 2.88 26.99
C GLY A 159 18.62 3.09 25.73
N VAL A 160 19.23 4.27 25.61
CA VAL A 160 20.18 4.55 24.53
C VAL A 160 21.50 3.85 24.86
N ARG A 161 21.80 2.76 24.14
CA ARG A 161 23.13 2.15 24.18
C ARG A 161 24.04 2.92 23.23
N SER A 162 25.05 3.58 23.78
CA SER A 162 26.13 4.14 22.98
C SER A 162 26.87 2.99 22.28
N ILE A 163 26.75 2.93 20.97
CA ILE A 163 27.56 2.02 20.18
C ILE A 163 28.93 2.68 20.08
N SER A 164 29.95 2.02 20.63
CA SER A 164 31.34 2.43 20.37
C SER A 164 31.58 2.25 18.88
N VAL A 165 31.54 3.37 18.14
CA VAL A 165 31.98 3.38 16.75
C VAL A 165 33.46 3.02 16.80
N PRO A 166 33.89 1.90 16.18
CA PRO A 166 35.30 1.60 16.09
C PRO A 166 35.98 2.83 15.49
N SER A 167 36.97 3.37 16.19
CA SER A 167 37.85 4.40 15.66
C SER A 167 38.48 3.82 14.40
N PHE A 168 37.89 4.09 13.24
CA PHE A 168 38.54 3.89 11.97
C PHE A 168 39.65 4.93 11.91
N LYS A 169 40.81 4.58 12.44
CA LYS A 169 42.05 5.24 12.05
C LYS A 169 42.17 4.96 10.57
N ALA A 170 41.77 5.92 9.73
CA ALA A 170 42.07 5.86 8.32
C ALA A 170 43.57 5.61 8.22
N ARG A 171 43.96 4.40 7.80
CA ARG A 171 45.33 4.17 7.35
C ARG A 171 45.46 5.07 6.14
N ILE A 172 46.13 6.20 6.32
CA ILE A 172 46.61 7.02 5.21
C ILE A 172 47.43 6.05 4.36
N PRO A 173 47.00 5.72 3.14
CA PRO A 173 47.76 4.83 2.30
C PRO A 173 49.14 5.45 2.13
N SER A 174 50.19 4.68 2.44
CA SER A 174 51.55 5.03 2.01
C SER A 174 51.49 5.37 0.52
N PRO A 175 52.13 6.47 0.06
CA PRO A 175 52.20 6.81 -1.35
C PRO A 175 53.07 5.75 -2.06
N ARG A 176 52.47 4.60 -2.38
CA ARG A 176 53.05 3.58 -3.26
C ARG A 176 52.33 3.63 -4.59
N ALA A 177 53.08 4.11 -5.58
CA ALA A 177 52.95 3.97 -7.03
C ALA A 177 51.58 3.57 -7.59
N GLY A 178 50.90 4.57 -8.18
CA GLY A 178 49.84 4.39 -9.17
C GLY A 178 48.42 4.70 -8.65
N PRO A 179 47.56 5.34 -9.47
CA PRO A 179 46.17 5.55 -9.13
C PRO A 179 45.43 4.20 -9.20
N THR A 180 45.33 3.49 -8.09
CA THR A 180 44.34 2.42 -7.94
C THR A 180 42.99 3.09 -7.63
N PRO A 181 41.96 2.95 -8.48
CA PRO A 181 40.66 3.51 -8.17
C PRO A 181 40.08 2.82 -6.93
N SER A 182 39.87 3.58 -5.86
CA SER A 182 39.25 3.14 -4.60
C SER A 182 37.74 2.87 -4.74
N VAL A 183 37.17 3.06 -5.94
CA VAL A 183 35.75 2.90 -6.23
C VAL A 183 35.57 1.81 -7.29
N THR A 184 34.87 0.74 -6.92
CA THR A 184 34.46 -0.31 -7.86
C THR A 184 33.20 0.16 -8.59
N THR A 185 33.34 0.49 -9.87
CA THR A 185 32.19 0.66 -10.78
C THR A 185 31.52 -0.67 -11.15
N ASP A 186 30.27 -0.62 -11.63
CA ASP A 186 29.51 -1.78 -12.13
C ASP A 186 30.35 -2.66 -13.10
N ARG A 187 31.25 -2.06 -13.89
CA ARG A 187 32.07 -2.75 -14.89
C ARG A 187 33.08 -3.70 -14.26
N HIS A 188 33.71 -3.30 -13.16
CA HIS A 188 34.73 -4.10 -12.47
C HIS A 188 34.16 -5.41 -11.91
N LEU A 189 32.88 -5.42 -11.54
CA LEU A 189 32.18 -6.64 -11.10
C LEU A 189 32.07 -7.71 -12.20
N PHE A 190 32.21 -7.33 -13.48
CA PHE A 190 32.13 -8.24 -14.62
C PHE A 190 33.50 -8.55 -15.25
N GLU A 191 34.59 -8.05 -14.68
CA GLU A 191 35.96 -8.32 -15.16
C GLU A 191 36.45 -9.72 -14.79
N GLY A 192 35.81 -10.35 -13.79
CA GLY A 192 36.02 -11.75 -13.43
C GLY A 192 35.37 -12.74 -14.41
N PRO A 193 35.72 -14.03 -14.32
CA PRO A 193 35.05 -15.07 -15.10
C PRO A 193 33.56 -15.10 -14.78
N ALA A 194 32.73 -15.26 -15.82
CA ALA A 194 31.30 -15.47 -15.64
C ALA A 194 31.05 -16.81 -14.93
N PRO A 195 30.00 -16.93 -14.10
CA PRO A 195 29.69 -18.19 -13.45
C PRO A 195 29.23 -19.23 -14.47
N GLU A 196 29.67 -20.47 -14.29
CA GLU A 196 29.06 -21.61 -14.96
C GLU A 196 27.69 -21.85 -14.34
N LEU A 197 26.65 -21.75 -15.16
CA LEU A 197 25.28 -21.96 -14.74
C LEU A 197 24.81 -23.32 -15.22
N VAL A 198 24.12 -24.04 -14.34
CA VAL A 198 23.49 -25.32 -14.68
C VAL A 198 22.26 -25.06 -15.52
N ASP A 199 22.11 -25.75 -16.64
CA ASP A 199 20.90 -25.68 -17.45
C ASP A 199 19.69 -26.19 -16.67
N PHE A 200 18.59 -25.44 -16.73
CA PHE A 200 17.31 -25.84 -16.15
C PHE A 200 16.44 -26.46 -17.23
N GLN A 201 16.10 -27.74 -17.05
CA GLN A 201 15.15 -28.41 -17.92
C GLN A 201 13.72 -28.07 -17.47
N ASP A 202 12.94 -27.50 -18.39
CA ASP A 202 11.53 -27.22 -18.16
C ASP A 202 10.73 -28.53 -18.14
N ALA A 203 10.33 -28.97 -16.95
CA ALA A 203 9.58 -30.22 -16.79
C ALA A 203 8.16 -30.13 -17.39
N THR A 204 7.62 -28.93 -17.63
CA THR A 204 6.27 -28.76 -18.19
C THR A 204 6.14 -29.25 -19.64
N VAL A 205 7.26 -29.43 -20.34
CA VAL A 205 7.29 -30.08 -21.67
C VAL A 205 6.71 -31.49 -21.62
N GLN A 206 6.87 -32.19 -20.49
CA GLN A 206 6.34 -33.54 -20.30
C GLN A 206 4.82 -33.59 -20.18
N LEU A 207 4.15 -32.44 -19.94
CA LEU A 207 2.70 -32.37 -19.86
C LEU A 207 2.03 -32.45 -21.23
N ILE A 208 2.77 -32.17 -22.32
CA ILE A 208 2.24 -32.16 -23.68
C ILE A 208 2.28 -33.57 -24.26
N HIS A 209 1.14 -34.24 -24.30
CA HIS A 209 0.98 -35.49 -25.04
C HIS A 209 0.28 -35.23 -26.37
N ARG A 210 0.94 -35.63 -27.45
CA ARG A 210 0.33 -35.70 -28.78
C ARG A 210 -0.32 -37.07 -28.93
N GLU A 211 -1.61 -37.18 -28.66
CA GLU A 211 -2.35 -38.37 -29.06
C GLU A 211 -2.71 -38.27 -30.54
N SER A 212 -2.42 -39.33 -31.28
CA SER A 212 -3.04 -39.57 -32.58
C SER A 212 -4.50 -39.93 -32.32
N LEU A 213 -5.34 -38.92 -32.06
CA LEU A 213 -6.78 -39.12 -32.02
C LEU A 213 -7.15 -39.67 -33.40
N THR A 214 -7.76 -40.86 -33.43
CA THR A 214 -8.36 -41.40 -34.64
C THR A 214 -9.28 -40.33 -35.19
N ARG A 215 -8.94 -39.75 -36.35
CA ARG A 215 -9.70 -38.67 -36.99
C ARG A 215 -11.18 -39.06 -36.92
N SER A 216 -11.95 -38.33 -36.12
CA SER A 216 -13.39 -38.45 -36.14
C SER A 216 -13.80 -38.16 -37.57
N SER A 217 -14.32 -39.17 -38.25
CA SER A 217 -14.58 -39.07 -39.68
C SER A 217 -15.64 -37.99 -39.87
N HIS A 218 -15.25 -36.80 -40.32
CA HIS A 218 -16.18 -35.68 -40.58
C HIS A 218 -17.10 -35.94 -41.79
N LYS A 219 -17.25 -37.22 -42.20
CA LYS A 219 -18.12 -37.69 -43.28
C LYS A 219 -19.53 -37.17 -43.14
N ASP A 220 -20.05 -37.07 -41.92
CA ASP A 220 -21.41 -36.56 -41.68
C ASP A 220 -21.53 -35.06 -42.00
N VAL A 221 -20.51 -34.26 -41.66
CA VAL A 221 -20.48 -32.83 -41.97
C VAL A 221 -20.22 -32.61 -43.46
N ALA A 222 -19.30 -33.36 -44.06
CA ALA A 222 -19.05 -33.33 -45.50
C ALA A 222 -20.32 -33.68 -46.31
N ASN A 223 -21.09 -34.68 -45.87
CA ASN A 223 -22.38 -35.04 -46.48
C ASN A 223 -23.43 -33.92 -46.34
N ILE A 224 -23.43 -33.18 -45.23
CA ILE A 224 -24.32 -32.02 -45.05
C ILE A 224 -23.92 -30.89 -46.00
N VAL A 225 -22.63 -30.59 -46.14
CA VAL A 225 -22.14 -29.58 -47.08
C VAL A 225 -22.49 -29.94 -48.51
N GLU A 226 -22.35 -31.20 -48.90
CA GLU A 226 -22.71 -31.67 -50.24
C GLU A 226 -24.21 -31.53 -50.52
N ARG A 227 -25.06 -31.84 -49.53
CA ARG A 227 -26.51 -31.62 -49.64
C ARG A 227 -26.88 -30.13 -49.72
N LEU A 228 -26.14 -29.26 -49.03
CA LEU A 228 -26.32 -27.81 -49.11
C LEU A 228 -25.91 -27.28 -50.48
N ARG A 229 -24.82 -27.78 -51.07
CA ARG A 229 -24.40 -27.44 -52.44
C ARG A 229 -25.46 -27.81 -53.47
N GLN A 230 -26.04 -29.01 -53.35
CA GLN A 230 -27.08 -29.49 -54.27
C GLN A 230 -28.39 -28.71 -54.19
N LYS A 231 -28.70 -28.11 -53.03
CA LYS A 231 -29.94 -27.37 -52.79
C LYS A 231 -29.79 -25.85 -52.91
N ALA A 232 -28.57 -25.34 -53.07
CA ALA A 232 -28.31 -23.92 -53.17
C ALA A 232 -28.90 -23.32 -54.46
N ALA A 233 -29.88 -22.43 -54.31
CA ALA A 233 -30.54 -21.76 -55.43
C ALA A 233 -29.82 -20.45 -55.78
N SER A 234 -29.34 -19.74 -54.77
CA SER A 234 -28.67 -18.43 -54.91
C SER A 234 -27.14 -18.55 -54.93
N GLU A 235 -26.48 -17.54 -55.49
CA GLU A 235 -25.01 -17.43 -55.51
C GLU A 235 -24.42 -17.32 -54.09
N SER A 236 -25.13 -16.64 -53.20
CA SER A 236 -24.79 -16.49 -51.78
C SER A 236 -24.75 -17.83 -51.05
N GLU A 237 -25.74 -18.69 -51.29
CA GLU A 237 -25.82 -20.03 -50.67
C GLU A 237 -24.72 -20.96 -51.19
N ARG A 238 -24.40 -20.89 -52.48
CA ARG A 238 -23.28 -21.65 -53.07
C ARG A 238 -21.96 -21.23 -52.45
N ARG A 239 -21.76 -19.93 -52.26
CA ARG A 239 -20.56 -19.38 -51.63
C ARG A 239 -20.44 -19.80 -50.16
N TYR A 240 -21.54 -19.74 -49.41
CA TYR A 240 -21.57 -20.24 -48.04
C TYR A 240 -21.19 -21.73 -47.93
N ALA A 241 -21.72 -22.58 -48.82
CA ALA A 241 -21.38 -24.00 -48.84
C ALA A 241 -19.92 -24.25 -49.27
N GLN A 242 -19.35 -23.39 -50.10
CA GLN A 242 -17.93 -23.43 -50.45
C GLN A 242 -17.04 -23.04 -49.26
N ASP A 243 -17.32 -21.92 -48.60
CA ASP A 243 -16.56 -21.45 -47.44
C ASP A 243 -16.59 -22.47 -46.28
N LEU A 244 -17.72 -23.18 -46.14
CA LEU A 244 -17.87 -24.25 -45.15
C LEU A 244 -17.02 -25.49 -45.48
N ASP A 245 -16.90 -25.85 -46.76
CA ASP A 245 -16.01 -26.94 -47.22
C ASP A 245 -14.53 -26.59 -46.99
N GLU A 246 -14.14 -25.35 -47.33
CA GLU A 246 -12.78 -24.84 -47.08
C GLU A 246 -12.46 -24.84 -45.58
N SER A 247 -13.44 -24.51 -44.73
CA SER A 247 -13.32 -24.57 -43.27
C SER A 247 -13.11 -26.00 -42.75
N ILE A 248 -13.79 -27.00 -43.32
CA ILE A 248 -13.61 -28.42 -42.97
C ILE A 248 -12.22 -28.90 -43.38
N GLN A 249 -11.77 -28.56 -44.60
CA GLN A 249 -10.44 -28.91 -45.07
C GLN A 249 -9.34 -28.26 -44.21
N ALA A 250 -9.55 -27.02 -43.76
CA ALA A 250 -8.64 -26.36 -42.82
C ALA A 250 -8.62 -27.05 -41.46
N LEU A 251 -9.77 -27.52 -40.97
CA LEU A 251 -9.88 -28.29 -39.72
C LEU A 251 -9.20 -29.67 -39.83
N GLU A 252 -9.27 -30.34 -40.97
CA GLU A 252 -8.56 -31.62 -41.19
C GLU A 252 -7.04 -31.49 -41.27
N LYS A 253 -6.57 -30.29 -41.64
CA LYS A 253 -5.15 -29.90 -41.66
C LYS A 253 -4.63 -29.44 -40.29
N LEU A 254 -5.51 -29.12 -39.34
CA LEU A 254 -5.11 -28.81 -37.96
C LEU A 254 -4.58 -30.08 -37.29
N GLU A 255 -3.36 -30.00 -36.73
CA GLU A 255 -2.76 -31.09 -35.95
C GLU A 255 -3.68 -31.50 -34.77
N PRO A 256 -3.68 -32.79 -34.37
CA PRO A 256 -4.53 -33.24 -33.27
C PRO A 256 -4.29 -32.41 -32.01
N ALA A 257 -5.37 -32.14 -31.28
CA ALA A 257 -5.34 -31.34 -30.07
C ALA A 257 -4.32 -31.90 -29.08
N ALA A 258 -3.36 -31.06 -28.66
CA ALA A 258 -2.44 -31.42 -27.58
C ALA A 258 -3.24 -31.70 -26.31
N ILE A 259 -3.12 -32.92 -25.79
CA ILE A 259 -3.78 -33.31 -24.55
C ILE A 259 -2.79 -33.11 -23.42
N ILE A 260 -3.24 -32.41 -22.39
CA ILE A 260 -2.46 -32.25 -21.16
C ILE A 260 -2.71 -33.48 -20.31
N LYS A 261 -1.69 -34.32 -20.12
CA LYS A 261 -1.75 -35.42 -19.16
C LYS A 261 -0.65 -35.23 -18.12
N PRO A 262 -0.98 -35.09 -16.83
CA PRO A 262 0.04 -35.13 -15.80
C PRO A 262 0.64 -36.55 -15.70
N PRO A 263 1.83 -36.70 -15.08
CA PRO A 263 2.40 -38.00 -14.80
C PRO A 263 1.40 -38.89 -14.03
N PRO A 264 1.38 -40.21 -14.27
CA PRO A 264 0.36 -41.12 -13.73
C PRO A 264 0.25 -41.10 -12.20
N ASP A 265 1.34 -40.74 -11.51
CA ASP A 265 1.43 -40.77 -10.06
C ASP A 265 1.15 -39.42 -9.38
N LYS A 266 0.83 -38.35 -10.13
CA LYS A 266 0.68 -36.99 -9.58
C LYS A 266 -0.54 -36.27 -10.14
N SER A 267 -1.23 -35.52 -9.28
CA SER A 267 -2.21 -34.54 -9.73
C SER A 267 -1.51 -33.41 -10.52
N LEU A 268 -2.22 -32.79 -11.46
CA LEU A 268 -1.69 -31.67 -12.24
C LEU A 268 -1.26 -30.50 -11.33
N GLU A 269 -2.04 -30.23 -10.28
CA GLU A 269 -1.73 -29.20 -9.29
C GLU A 269 -0.44 -29.51 -8.53
N SER A 270 -0.30 -30.74 -8.02
CA SER A 270 0.91 -31.17 -7.31
C SER A 270 2.15 -31.14 -8.19
N PHE A 271 2.04 -31.54 -9.46
CA PHE A 271 3.12 -31.45 -10.43
C PHE A 271 3.55 -30.00 -10.70
N LEU A 272 2.59 -29.10 -10.90
CA LEU A 272 2.89 -27.69 -11.16
C LEU A 272 3.44 -26.98 -9.93
N GLN A 273 3.02 -27.36 -8.73
CA GLN A 273 3.56 -26.85 -7.49
C GLN A 273 5.03 -27.25 -7.33
N GLU A 274 5.35 -28.52 -7.58
CA GLU A 274 6.73 -29.00 -7.59
C GLU A 274 7.58 -28.29 -8.65
N HIS A 275 7.05 -28.12 -9.85
CA HIS A 275 7.73 -27.36 -10.91
C HIS A 275 7.98 -25.90 -10.49
N PHE A 276 7.00 -25.25 -9.86
CA PHE A 276 7.16 -23.90 -9.32
C PHE A 276 8.29 -23.83 -8.28
N ASP A 277 8.34 -24.78 -7.34
CA ASP A 277 9.38 -24.86 -6.32
C ASP A 277 10.76 -25.12 -6.94
N GLN A 278 10.83 -25.97 -7.98
CA GLN A 278 12.05 -26.21 -8.76
C GLN A 278 12.53 -24.94 -9.48
N CYS A 279 11.63 -24.19 -10.14
CA CYS A 279 11.96 -22.90 -10.75
C CYS A 279 12.49 -21.90 -9.73
N GLN A 280 11.85 -21.81 -8.54
CA GLN A 280 12.25 -20.89 -7.49
C GLN A 280 13.62 -21.24 -6.92
N SER A 281 13.87 -22.53 -6.69
CA SER A 281 15.17 -23.05 -6.26
C SER A 281 16.26 -22.77 -7.30
N HIS A 282 15.97 -23.00 -8.59
CA HIS A 282 16.88 -22.71 -9.69
C HIS A 282 17.22 -21.21 -9.79
N LEU A 283 16.22 -20.32 -9.73
CA LEU A 283 16.43 -18.87 -9.71
C LEU A 283 17.36 -18.46 -8.54
N GLY A 284 17.13 -19.03 -7.36
CA GLY A 284 17.96 -18.80 -6.18
C GLY A 284 19.42 -19.25 -6.39
N LYS A 285 19.64 -20.42 -7.01
CA LYS A 285 20.98 -20.92 -7.36
C LYS A 285 21.68 -20.01 -8.35
N VAL A 286 21.02 -19.64 -9.46
CA VAL A 286 21.58 -18.74 -10.48
C VAL A 286 21.96 -17.39 -9.87
N PHE A 287 21.08 -16.81 -9.05
CA PHE A 287 21.36 -15.55 -8.38
C PHE A 287 22.56 -15.62 -7.43
N LYS A 288 22.67 -16.70 -6.65
CA LYS A 288 23.83 -16.94 -5.77
C LYS A 288 25.12 -17.09 -6.56
N SER A 289 25.11 -17.82 -7.68
CA SER A 289 26.27 -17.98 -8.56
C SER A 289 26.72 -16.64 -9.17
N LEU A 290 25.76 -15.82 -9.62
CA LEU A 290 26.05 -14.46 -10.11
C LEU A 290 26.69 -13.56 -9.05
N ILE A 291 26.18 -13.59 -7.81
CA ILE A 291 26.77 -12.84 -6.69
C ILE A 291 28.20 -13.33 -6.41
N GLY A 292 28.40 -14.64 -6.36
CA GLY A 292 29.72 -15.24 -6.12
C GLY A 292 30.73 -14.80 -7.17
N ALA A 293 30.38 -14.94 -8.45
CA ALA A 293 31.26 -14.53 -9.54
C ALA A 293 31.52 -13.01 -9.56
N ALA A 294 30.50 -12.19 -9.28
CA ALA A 294 30.65 -10.73 -9.26
C ALA A 294 31.55 -10.25 -8.12
N ARG A 295 31.52 -10.94 -6.97
CA ARG A 295 32.40 -10.64 -5.83
C ARG A 295 33.83 -11.16 -6.02
N ASN A 296 33.99 -12.22 -6.81
CA ASN A 296 35.30 -12.80 -7.15
C ASN A 296 35.97 -12.09 -8.34
N GLY A 297 35.27 -11.15 -8.98
CA GLY A 297 35.82 -10.24 -10.00
C GLY A 297 36.86 -9.31 -9.41
N LYS A 298 38.10 -9.81 -9.32
CA LYS A 298 39.36 -9.12 -9.02
C LYS A 298 39.23 -7.69 -8.48
N SER A 299 39.24 -7.57 -7.16
CA SER A 299 39.99 -6.48 -6.54
C SER A 299 41.17 -7.10 -5.80
N THR A 300 42.37 -6.95 -6.34
CA THR A 300 43.65 -7.15 -5.61
C THR A 300 43.83 -6.14 -4.46
N ILE A 301 42.74 -5.52 -4.03
CA ILE A 301 42.65 -4.40 -3.12
C ILE A 301 42.09 -4.97 -1.82
N GLU A 302 42.71 -4.59 -0.71
CA GLU A 302 42.27 -4.96 0.63
C GLU A 302 40.76 -4.68 0.78
N PRO A 303 39.94 -5.65 1.23
CA PRO A 303 38.49 -5.53 1.31
C PRO A 303 38.00 -4.37 2.22
N GLU A 304 38.91 -3.79 3.01
CA GLU A 304 38.63 -2.73 3.98
C GLU A 304 38.44 -1.33 3.34
N LEU A 305 38.77 -1.14 2.05
CA LEU A 305 38.74 0.18 1.38
C LEU A 305 37.80 0.29 0.16
N LEU A 306 37.06 -0.76 -0.19
CA LEU A 306 36.25 -0.80 -1.42
C LEU A 306 34.83 -0.29 -1.20
N ILE A 307 34.52 0.86 -1.81
CA ILE A 307 33.14 1.27 -2.05
C ILE A 307 32.61 0.47 -3.25
N ALA A 308 31.85 -0.59 -2.99
CA ALA A 308 31.31 -1.48 -4.01
C ALA A 308 29.82 -1.20 -4.32
N PRO A 309 29.35 -1.44 -5.57
CA PRO A 309 27.95 -1.27 -5.92
C PRO A 309 27.07 -2.26 -5.15
N ARG A 310 25.87 -1.81 -4.73
CA ARG A 310 24.88 -2.71 -4.12
C ARG A 310 24.36 -3.71 -5.17
N ILE A 311 24.77 -4.97 -5.03
CA ILE A 311 24.27 -6.08 -5.86
C ILE A 311 22.86 -6.46 -5.38
N SER A 312 21.85 -6.29 -6.25
CA SER A 312 20.45 -6.63 -5.99
C SER A 312 19.86 -7.41 -7.17
N PRO A 313 18.69 -8.07 -7.06
CA PRO A 313 18.05 -8.71 -8.22
C PRO A 313 17.91 -7.78 -9.44
N LYS A 314 17.54 -6.52 -9.20
CA LYS A 314 17.41 -5.49 -10.25
C LYS A 314 18.76 -5.10 -10.86
N PHE A 315 19.87 -5.26 -10.14
CA PHE A 315 21.21 -4.93 -10.63
C PHE A 315 21.57 -5.74 -11.89
N PHE A 316 21.31 -7.05 -11.89
CA PHE A 316 21.59 -7.93 -13.03
C PHE A 316 20.63 -7.69 -14.18
N LEU A 317 19.33 -7.55 -13.90
CA LEU A 317 18.33 -7.26 -14.94
C LEU A 317 18.59 -5.94 -15.66
N ARG A 318 19.10 -4.93 -14.96
CA ARG A 318 19.45 -3.63 -15.57
C ARG A 318 20.52 -3.76 -16.67
N GLN A 319 21.35 -4.79 -16.62
CA GLN A 319 22.38 -5.02 -17.65
C GLN A 319 21.79 -5.44 -19.00
N LEU A 320 20.53 -5.90 -19.04
CA LEU A 320 19.80 -6.17 -20.29
C LEU A 320 19.36 -4.89 -21.03
N SER A 321 19.48 -3.71 -20.40
CA SER A 321 19.13 -2.46 -21.07
C SER A 321 20.05 -2.18 -22.25
N ARG A 322 19.50 -1.61 -23.33
CA ARG A 322 20.24 -1.31 -24.58
C ARG A 322 21.57 -0.57 -24.33
N LYS A 323 21.60 0.39 -23.40
CA LYS A 323 22.81 1.17 -23.08
C LYS A 323 23.91 0.35 -22.39
N ARG A 324 23.59 -0.76 -21.74
CA ARG A 324 24.50 -1.56 -20.90
C ARG A 324 24.84 -2.91 -21.52
N TRP A 325 23.96 -3.42 -22.38
CA TRP A 325 24.15 -4.70 -23.05
C TRP A 325 25.46 -4.76 -23.84
N ASP A 326 25.77 -3.69 -24.57
CA ASP A 326 27.00 -3.61 -25.38
C ASP A 326 28.27 -3.52 -24.53
N LEU A 327 28.16 -2.99 -23.30
CA LEU A 327 29.26 -2.86 -22.34
C LEU A 327 29.53 -4.16 -21.55
N LEU A 328 28.59 -5.11 -21.58
CA LEU A 328 28.71 -6.36 -20.85
C LEU A 328 29.62 -7.35 -21.59
N PRO A 329 30.63 -7.95 -20.92
CA PRO A 329 31.46 -8.98 -21.51
C PRO A 329 30.64 -10.15 -22.05
N ARG A 330 31.05 -10.72 -23.20
CA ARG A 330 30.30 -11.80 -23.87
C ARG A 330 30.05 -13.00 -22.95
N ALA A 331 31.03 -13.37 -22.12
CA ALA A 331 30.88 -14.45 -21.15
C ALA A 331 29.75 -14.19 -20.14
N TRP A 332 29.56 -12.95 -19.71
CA TRP A 332 28.52 -12.56 -18.76
C TRP A 332 27.13 -12.41 -19.39
N ARG A 333 27.04 -12.14 -20.69
CA ARG A 333 25.76 -12.04 -21.41
C ARG A 333 24.92 -13.30 -21.24
N GLY A 334 25.54 -14.47 -21.43
CA GLY A 334 24.88 -15.76 -21.23
C GLY A 334 24.32 -15.89 -19.82
N ALA A 335 25.15 -15.63 -18.81
CA ALA A 335 24.73 -15.75 -17.42
C ALA A 335 23.57 -14.81 -17.01
N ILE A 336 23.56 -13.58 -17.55
CA ILE A 336 22.48 -12.61 -17.30
C ILE A 336 21.20 -13.00 -18.04
N VAL A 337 21.30 -13.55 -19.26
CA VAL A 337 20.12 -14.11 -19.97
C VAL A 337 19.56 -15.29 -19.18
N SER A 338 20.39 -16.25 -18.77
CA SER A 338 19.93 -17.41 -17.98
C SER A 338 19.23 -16.99 -16.69
N TYR A 339 19.72 -15.97 -15.99
CA TYR A 339 19.03 -15.41 -14.83
C TYR A 339 17.65 -14.83 -15.16
N SER A 340 17.54 -14.17 -16.31
CA SER A 340 16.29 -13.57 -16.76
C SER A 340 15.30 -14.64 -17.23
N VAL A 341 15.79 -15.72 -17.86
CA VAL A 341 15.01 -16.92 -18.20
C VAL A 341 14.53 -17.61 -16.92
N ALA A 342 15.39 -17.82 -15.93
CA ALA A 342 15.00 -18.40 -14.64
C ALA A 342 13.91 -17.56 -13.94
N LEU A 343 14.03 -16.23 -13.98
CA LEU A 343 13.05 -15.31 -13.38
C LEU A 343 11.69 -15.40 -14.10
N THR A 344 11.71 -15.39 -15.43
CA THR A 344 10.48 -15.52 -16.24
C THR A 344 9.87 -16.91 -16.10
N GLY A 345 10.67 -17.95 -15.90
CA GLY A 345 10.23 -19.31 -15.57
C GLY A 345 9.42 -19.37 -14.27
N VAL A 346 9.90 -18.74 -13.19
CA VAL A 346 9.14 -18.62 -11.93
C VAL A 346 7.81 -17.89 -12.14
N GLN A 347 7.82 -16.79 -12.90
CA GLN A 347 6.59 -16.03 -13.19
C GLN A 347 5.60 -16.85 -14.01
N ARG A 348 6.08 -17.64 -14.98
CA ARG A 348 5.28 -18.54 -15.80
C ARG A 348 4.67 -19.67 -14.96
N ALA A 349 5.47 -20.35 -14.15
CA ALA A 349 4.99 -21.41 -13.25
C ALA A 349 3.93 -20.88 -12.27
N LYS A 350 4.10 -19.66 -11.75
CA LYS A 350 3.08 -19.01 -10.91
C LYS A 350 1.77 -18.75 -11.66
N ARG A 351 1.84 -18.28 -12.92
CA ARG A 351 0.64 -18.08 -13.75
C ARG A 351 -0.05 -19.41 -14.05
N MET A 352 0.72 -20.47 -14.34
CA MET A 352 0.18 -21.81 -14.56
C MET A 352 -0.64 -22.30 -13.37
N LEU A 353 -0.11 -22.17 -12.14
CA LEU A 353 -0.83 -22.52 -10.91
C LEU A 353 -2.15 -21.75 -10.75
N ALA A 354 -2.16 -20.46 -11.12
CA ALA A 354 -3.38 -19.65 -11.04
C ALA A 354 -4.49 -20.15 -11.99
N PHE A 355 -4.14 -20.80 -13.10
CA PHE A 355 -5.11 -21.34 -14.06
C PHE A 355 -5.61 -22.75 -13.72
N VAL A 356 -4.92 -23.50 -12.84
CA VAL A 356 -5.35 -24.85 -12.43
C VAL A 356 -6.65 -24.82 -11.63
N GLY A 357 -6.89 -23.75 -10.87
CA GLY A 357 -8.13 -23.54 -10.11
C GLY A 357 -9.24 -22.79 -10.86
N GLY A 358 -9.03 -22.41 -12.12
CA GLY A 358 -9.99 -21.64 -12.94
C GLY A 358 -10.60 -22.44 -14.08
N GLU A 359 -11.79 -22.07 -14.55
CA GLU A 359 -12.47 -22.74 -15.67
C GLU A 359 -11.78 -22.53 -17.05
N ASP A 360 -10.80 -21.63 -17.15
CA ASP A 360 -10.17 -21.24 -18.43
C ASP A 360 -9.01 -22.16 -18.84
N LYS A 361 -9.38 -23.38 -19.27
CA LYS A 361 -8.44 -24.38 -19.86
C LYS A 361 -7.67 -23.83 -21.07
N ARG A 362 -8.22 -22.85 -21.80
CA ARG A 362 -7.57 -22.26 -22.98
C ARG A 362 -6.45 -21.29 -22.58
N ALA A 363 -6.62 -20.53 -21.50
CA ALA A 363 -5.55 -19.72 -20.94
C ALA A 363 -4.38 -20.58 -20.45
N PHE A 364 -4.67 -21.71 -19.81
CA PHE A 364 -3.66 -22.67 -19.37
C PHE A 364 -2.86 -23.25 -20.55
N LEU A 365 -3.53 -23.72 -21.60
CA LEU A 365 -2.87 -24.23 -22.82
C LEU A 365 -1.97 -23.19 -23.50
N ARG A 366 -2.42 -21.92 -23.57
CA ARG A 366 -1.61 -20.82 -24.12
C ARG A 366 -0.33 -20.58 -23.33
N GLU A 367 -0.42 -20.64 -22.00
CA GLU A 367 0.76 -20.45 -21.16
C GLU A 367 1.73 -21.64 -21.22
N LEU A 368 1.21 -22.84 -21.49
CA LEU A 368 1.98 -24.06 -21.65
C LEU A 368 2.70 -24.12 -23.02
N VAL A 369 2.08 -23.62 -24.09
CA VAL A 369 2.63 -23.65 -25.47
C VAL A 369 3.50 -22.43 -25.82
N ARG A 370 3.57 -21.41 -24.96
CA ARG A 370 4.56 -20.31 -25.07
C ARG A 370 5.98 -20.84 -24.88
N LEU A 371 6.53 -21.42 -25.94
CA LEU A 371 7.96 -21.68 -26.17
C LEU A 371 8.54 -20.51 -26.97
#